data_AF-A0A2I0SZS9-F1
#
_entry.id   AF-A0A2I0SZS9-F1
#
_cell.length_a   1.000
_cell.length_b   1.000
_cell.length_c   1.000
_cell.angle_alpha   90.00
_cell.angle_beta   90.00
_cell.angle_gamma   90.00
#
_symmetry.space_group_name_H-M   'P 1'
#
loop_
_entity.id
_entity.type
_entity.pdbx_description
1 polymer ?
#
loop_
_entity_poly.entity_id
_entity_poly.type
_entity_poly.pdbx_seq_one_letter_code
_entity_poly.pdbx_strand_id
1 'polypeptide(L)'
;MIPVVRKRGTYGYVTADFLSRSISALPNGVDYIIHNDSVIFYHGQNQSFIYISIIDDEESEFAEKFEIQLTGATGGAVLGLHLVSQITIAKSDSPQGVVRFLNQSRIILPNPDTPMAVSLLLERTGRLLGETQVGPGCQRLNAFQ
;
A
#
# COMPACT_ATOMS: atom_id res chain seq x y z
N MET A 1 6.15 -12.36 2.28
CA MET A 1 6.22 -13.28 3.44
C MET A 1 6.50 -12.49 4.71
N ILE A 2 5.84 -12.82 5.83
CA ILE A 2 6.01 -12.16 7.13
C ILE A 2 6.71 -13.14 8.08
N PRO A 3 7.88 -12.78 8.67
CA PRO A 3 8.63 -13.70 9.51
C PRO A 3 8.01 -13.85 10.91
N VAL A 4 7.96 -15.08 11.40
CA VAL A 4 7.59 -15.42 12.78
C VAL A 4 8.73 -16.18 13.43
N VAL A 5 9.13 -15.77 14.63
CA VAL A 5 10.34 -16.27 15.30
C VAL A 5 9.98 -17.02 16.58
N ARG A 6 10.50 -18.23 16.69
CA ARG A 6 10.50 -19.07 17.88
C ARG A 6 11.81 -18.85 18.66
N LYS A 7 11.71 -18.33 19.89
CA LYS A 7 12.87 -17.99 20.75
C LYS A 7 13.10 -19.02 21.86
N ARG A 8 14.30 -19.00 22.44
CA ARG A 8 14.76 -19.78 23.62
C ARG A 8 14.83 -21.31 23.47
N GLY A 9 14.20 -21.91 22.45
CA GLY A 9 14.35 -23.32 22.15
C GLY A 9 13.72 -23.72 20.81
N THR A 10 14.25 -24.75 20.18
CA THR A 10 13.82 -25.26 18.86
C THR A 10 13.45 -26.75 18.88
N TYR A 11 13.33 -27.34 20.08
CA TYR A 11 13.06 -28.76 20.23
C TYR A 11 11.60 -29.10 19.87
N GLY A 12 11.43 -30.08 19.00
CA GLY A 12 10.11 -30.63 18.66
C GLY A 12 9.29 -29.76 17.72
N TYR A 13 8.15 -30.30 17.34
CA TYR A 13 7.19 -29.70 16.41
C TYR A 13 6.27 -28.71 17.14
N VAL A 14 6.18 -27.49 16.62
CA VAL A 14 5.35 -26.40 17.19
C VAL A 14 4.55 -25.75 16.08
N THR A 15 3.27 -25.49 16.32
CA THR A 15 2.47 -24.57 15.50
C THR A 15 2.18 -23.29 16.26
N ALA A 16 2.01 -22.19 15.53
CA ALA A 16 1.49 -20.93 16.04
C ALA A 16 0.33 -20.46 15.16
N ASP A 17 -0.83 -20.27 15.78
CA ASP A 17 -2.05 -19.83 15.10
C ASP A 17 -2.11 -18.30 15.06
N PHE A 18 -2.73 -17.77 14.02
CA PHE A 18 -2.89 -16.32 13.87
C PHE A 18 -4.19 -15.93 13.19
N LEU A 19 -4.55 -14.66 13.33
CA LEU A 19 -5.67 -14.03 12.65
C LEU A 19 -5.21 -12.77 11.95
N SER A 20 -5.89 -12.42 10.84
CA SER A 20 -5.72 -11.13 10.17
C SER A 20 -6.90 -10.22 10.47
N ARG A 21 -6.63 -8.94 10.68
CA ARG A 21 -7.63 -7.89 10.87
C ARG A 21 -7.40 -6.76 9.88
N SER A 22 -8.40 -6.48 9.06
CA SER A 22 -8.39 -5.33 8.15
C SER A 22 -8.44 -4.01 8.94
N ILE A 23 -7.71 -3.00 8.46
CA ILE A 23 -7.82 -1.60 8.93
C ILE A 23 -8.27 -0.72 7.76
N SER A 24 -7.49 -0.72 6.68
CA SER A 24 -7.88 -0.12 5.40
C SER A 24 -7.65 -1.07 4.24
N ALA A 25 -6.63 -1.93 4.31
CA ALA A 25 -6.45 -3.02 3.35
C ALA A 25 -7.45 -4.14 3.66
N LEU A 26 -8.10 -4.66 2.62
CA LEU A 26 -9.15 -5.66 2.59
C LEU A 26 -8.59 -7.04 2.16
N PRO A 27 -9.01 -8.12 2.84
CA PRO A 27 -8.56 -9.47 2.53
C PRO A 27 -9.31 -10.07 1.32
N ASN A 28 -9.08 -11.37 1.07
CA ASN A 28 -9.79 -12.19 0.08
C ASN A 28 -9.54 -11.79 -1.37
N GLY A 29 -8.36 -11.27 -1.66
CA GLY A 29 -7.96 -10.93 -3.03
C GLY A 29 -8.45 -9.57 -3.50
N VAL A 30 -8.87 -8.70 -2.56
CA VAL A 30 -9.01 -7.27 -2.82
C VAL A 30 -7.62 -6.65 -2.77
N ASP A 31 -7.04 -6.47 -1.58
CA ASP A 31 -5.69 -5.87 -1.47
C ASP A 31 -4.62 -6.92 -1.11
N TYR A 32 -5.03 -8.01 -0.45
CA TYR A 32 -4.15 -9.12 -0.11
C TYR A 32 -4.84 -10.48 0.04
N ILE A 33 -4.02 -11.53 -0.08
CA ILE A 33 -4.39 -12.94 0.18
C ILE A 33 -3.37 -13.55 1.15
N ILE A 34 -3.86 -14.19 2.21
CA ILE A 34 -3.04 -15.02 3.11
C ILE A 34 -3.22 -16.48 2.70
N HIS A 35 -2.12 -17.22 2.59
CA HIS A 35 -2.12 -18.59 2.06
C HIS A 35 -2.12 -19.69 3.13
N ASN A 36 -1.84 -19.34 4.38
CA ASN A 36 -1.80 -20.29 5.50
C ASN A 36 -2.55 -19.74 6.71
N ASP A 37 -3.14 -20.63 7.50
CA ASP A 37 -3.88 -20.26 8.72
C ASP A 37 -3.01 -20.35 9.99
N SER A 38 -1.88 -21.06 9.90
CA SER A 38 -0.93 -21.22 11.00
C SER A 38 0.51 -21.30 10.50
N VAL A 39 1.46 -21.01 11.38
CA VAL A 39 2.90 -21.13 11.13
C VAL A 39 3.42 -22.41 11.78
N ILE A 40 4.17 -23.19 11.02
CA ILE A 40 4.76 -24.46 11.48
C ILE A 40 6.27 -24.28 11.69
N PHE A 41 6.75 -24.75 12.84
CA PHE A 41 8.17 -24.88 13.17
C PHE A 41 8.50 -26.37 13.33
N TYR A 42 9.32 -26.90 12.43
CA TYR A 42 9.89 -28.25 12.58
C TYR A 42 10.96 -28.27 13.68
N HIS A 43 11.33 -29.48 14.12
CA HIS A 43 12.44 -29.65 15.06
C HIS A 43 13.71 -28.97 14.53
N GLY A 44 14.36 -28.18 15.37
CA GLY A 44 15.56 -27.42 15.02
C GLY A 44 15.29 -26.06 14.37
N GLN A 45 14.05 -25.75 13.97
CA GLN A 45 13.71 -24.46 13.35
C GLN A 45 13.33 -23.40 14.39
N ASN A 46 13.88 -22.20 14.20
CA ASN A 46 13.59 -21.01 15.00
C ASN A 46 12.84 -19.91 14.23
N GLN A 47 12.65 -20.08 12.93
CA GLN A 47 11.98 -19.11 12.07
C GLN A 47 11.11 -19.84 11.06
N SER A 48 9.92 -19.29 10.82
CA SER A 48 8.98 -19.71 9.80
C SER A 48 8.17 -18.49 9.35
N PHE A 49 7.25 -18.65 8.42
CA PHE A 49 6.65 -17.53 7.70
C PHE A 49 5.13 -17.64 7.57
N ILE A 50 4.49 -16.48 7.58
CA ILE A 50 3.14 -16.29 7.03
C ILE A 50 3.30 -15.91 5.55
N TYR A 51 2.66 -16.69 4.69
CA TYR A 51 2.68 -16.49 3.25
C TYR A 51 1.54 -15.57 2.86
N ILE A 52 1.89 -14.49 2.17
CA ILE A 52 0.99 -13.43 1.77
C ILE A 52 1.33 -12.98 0.36
N SER A 53 0.30 -12.77 -0.46
CA SER A 53 0.37 -12.06 -1.73
C SER A 53 -0.33 -10.71 -1.60
N ILE A 54 0.30 -9.67 -2.12
CA ILE A 54 -0.35 -8.36 -2.33
C ILE A 54 -0.95 -8.40 -3.73
N ILE A 55 -2.16 -7.87 -3.88
CA ILE A 55 -2.84 -7.74 -5.16
C ILE A 55 -2.51 -6.37 -5.71
N ASP A 56 -2.08 -6.34 -6.97
CA ASP A 56 -1.78 -5.12 -7.71
C ASP A 56 -2.87 -4.95 -8.76
N ASP A 57 -3.53 -3.80 -8.76
CA ASP A 57 -4.56 -3.45 -9.73
C ASP A 57 -4.29 -2.08 -10.36
N GLU A 58 -5.17 -1.64 -11.26
CA GLU A 58 -5.01 -0.37 -11.98
C GLU A 58 -5.50 0.85 -11.16
N GLU A 59 -6.05 0.63 -9.96
CA GLU A 59 -6.52 1.69 -9.08
C GLU A 59 -5.35 2.32 -8.32
N SER A 60 -5.22 3.65 -8.41
CA SER A 60 -4.22 4.35 -7.61
C SER A 60 -4.72 4.58 -6.19
N GLU A 61 -4.00 4.01 -5.24
CA GLU A 61 -4.41 3.90 -3.85
C GLU A 61 -3.39 4.54 -2.90
N PHE A 62 -3.88 4.97 -1.74
CA PHE A 62 -3.01 5.42 -0.66
C PHE A 62 -2.35 4.21 0.02
N ALA A 63 -1.42 4.47 0.95
CA ALA A 63 -0.85 3.38 1.73
C ALA A 63 -1.93 2.76 2.62
N GLU A 64 -2.08 1.45 2.52
CA GLU A 64 -3.13 0.72 3.21
C GLU A 64 -2.58 -0.19 4.30
N LYS A 65 -3.43 -0.57 5.28
CA LYS A 65 -2.98 -1.28 6.48
C LYS A 65 -3.88 -2.43 6.85
N PHE A 66 -3.25 -3.46 7.42
CA PHE A 66 -3.90 -4.55 8.14
C PHE A 66 -3.01 -5.00 9.30
N GLU A 67 -3.55 -5.83 10.17
CA GLU A 67 -2.84 -6.41 11.30
C GLU A 67 -2.83 -7.94 11.24
N ILE A 68 -1.78 -8.52 11.80
CA ILE A 68 -1.67 -9.94 12.11
C ILE A 68 -1.53 -10.08 13.62
N GLN A 69 -2.34 -10.94 14.22
CA GLN A 69 -2.30 -11.26 15.63
C GLN A 69 -2.03 -12.75 15.84
N LEU A 70 -1.01 -13.11 16.61
CA LEU A 70 -0.79 -14.47 17.11
C LEU A 70 -1.81 -14.77 18.23
N THR A 71 -2.53 -15.89 18.11
CA THR A 71 -3.65 -16.24 19.00
C THR A 71 -3.42 -17.51 19.80
N GLY A 72 -2.55 -18.41 19.34
CA GLY A 72 -2.26 -19.66 20.03
C GLY A 72 -0.91 -20.24 19.64
N ALA A 73 -0.40 -21.14 20.47
CA ALA A 73 0.76 -21.97 20.15
C ALA A 73 0.57 -23.38 20.72
N THR A 74 1.12 -24.37 20.03
CA THR A 74 1.06 -25.79 20.42
C THR A 74 2.46 -26.35 20.72
N GLY A 75 2.56 -27.64 21.04
CA GLY A 75 3.85 -28.31 21.24
C GLY A 75 4.63 -27.82 22.46
N GLY A 76 3.93 -27.28 23.47
CA GLY A 76 4.53 -26.74 24.70
C GLY A 76 5.16 -25.35 24.56
N ALA A 77 5.06 -24.73 23.38
CA ALA A 77 5.43 -23.33 23.22
C ALA A 77 4.40 -22.40 23.87
N VAL A 78 4.86 -21.23 24.33
CA VAL A 78 4.02 -20.17 24.87
C VAL A 78 4.20 -18.91 24.05
N LEU A 79 3.12 -18.15 23.90
CA LEU A 79 3.15 -16.86 23.23
C LEU A 79 4.01 -15.87 24.04
N GLY A 80 4.84 -15.11 23.33
CA GLY A 80 5.77 -14.14 23.91
C GLY A 80 5.21 -12.72 23.95
N LEU A 81 6.12 -11.75 23.87
CA LEU A 81 5.79 -10.33 23.66
C LEU A 81 5.68 -10.03 22.15
N HIS A 82 4.98 -8.95 21.79
CA HIS A 82 4.71 -8.52 20.41
C HIS A 82 3.85 -9.52 19.62
N LEU A 83 2.62 -9.74 20.11
CA LEU A 83 1.66 -10.65 19.46
C LEU A 83 0.94 -10.03 18.27
N VAL A 84 0.98 -8.70 18.13
CA VAL A 84 0.34 -7.97 17.05
C VAL A 84 1.41 -7.29 16.21
N SER A 85 1.34 -7.48 14.90
CA SER A 85 2.14 -6.74 13.92
C SER A 85 1.20 -6.00 12.99
N GLN A 86 1.44 -4.70 12.80
CA GLN A 86 0.78 -3.92 11.76
C GLN A 86 1.61 -4.01 10.48
N ILE A 87 0.94 -4.31 9.36
CA ILE A 87 1.53 -4.39 8.04
C ILE A 87 0.99 -3.21 7.23
N THR A 88 1.85 -2.56 6.47
CA THR A 88 1.49 -1.48 5.55
C THR A 88 1.79 -1.91 4.12
N ILE A 89 0.76 -1.91 3.27
CA ILE A 89 0.88 -1.97 1.83
C ILE A 89 1.24 -0.55 1.38
N ALA A 90 2.33 -0.40 0.63
CA ALA A 90 2.76 0.90 0.16
C ALA A 90 1.75 1.46 -0.86
N LYS A 91 1.65 2.80 -0.95
CA LYS A 91 0.80 3.44 -1.96
C LYS A 91 1.14 2.93 -3.37
N SER A 92 0.12 2.66 -4.18
CA SER A 92 0.26 2.32 -5.60
C SER A 92 -0.02 3.53 -6.48
N ASP A 93 0.85 3.72 -7.48
CA ASP A 93 0.84 4.86 -8.39
C ASP A 93 0.70 6.22 -7.66
N SER A 94 0.45 7.31 -8.39
CA SER A 94 0.27 8.63 -7.76
C SER A 94 -1.21 8.85 -7.43
N PRO A 95 -1.71 8.55 -6.21
CA PRO A 95 -3.16 8.62 -5.90
C PRO A 95 -3.70 10.04 -5.94
N GLN A 96 -2.82 11.03 -5.90
CA GLN A 96 -3.15 12.44 -6.04
C GLN A 96 -3.12 12.91 -7.51
N GLY A 97 -2.73 12.03 -8.43
CA GLY A 97 -2.46 12.30 -9.83
C GLY A 97 -1.11 12.98 -10.06
N VAL A 98 -0.70 13.03 -11.32
CA VAL A 98 0.48 13.75 -11.81
C VAL A 98 0.00 14.94 -12.62
N VAL A 99 0.49 16.14 -12.30
CA VAL A 99 0.23 17.37 -13.06
C VAL A 99 1.46 17.72 -13.87
N ARG A 100 1.31 17.86 -15.19
CA ARG A 100 2.41 18.21 -16.11
C ARG A 100 1.95 19.10 -17.25
N PHE A 101 2.90 19.82 -17.88
CA PHE A 101 2.63 20.49 -19.15
C PHE A 101 2.36 19.47 -20.25
N LEU A 102 1.37 19.74 -21.10
CA LEU A 102 1.10 18.90 -22.26
C LEU A 102 2.18 19.11 -23.32
N ASN A 103 3.02 18.09 -23.56
CA ASN A 103 4.04 18.06 -24.64
C ASN A 103 5.00 19.25 -24.69
N GLN A 104 5.18 20.00 -23.60
CA GLN A 104 6.04 21.19 -23.53
C GLN A 104 7.05 21.04 -22.40
N SER A 105 8.34 20.95 -22.74
CA SER A 105 9.45 20.99 -21.77
C SER A 105 10.09 22.38 -21.66
N ARG A 106 9.81 23.26 -22.63
CA ARG A 106 10.35 24.62 -22.68
C ARG A 106 9.30 25.58 -23.22
N ILE A 107 9.00 26.62 -22.46
CA ILE A 107 8.03 27.68 -22.80
C ILE A 107 8.80 29.00 -22.89
N ILE A 108 8.67 29.71 -24.02
CA ILE A 108 9.17 31.07 -24.18
C ILE A 108 7.97 32.00 -24.20
N LEU A 109 7.93 32.96 -23.28
CA LEU A 109 6.89 33.97 -23.24
C LEU A 109 7.41 35.24 -23.94
N PRO A 110 6.63 35.86 -24.85
CA PRO A 110 6.98 37.16 -25.39
C PRO A 110 6.96 38.21 -24.28
N ASN A 111 7.88 39.19 -24.33
CA ASN A 111 7.82 40.35 -23.45
C ASN A 111 6.68 41.28 -23.93
N PRO A 112 5.56 41.40 -23.21
CA PRO A 112 4.43 42.16 -23.72
C PRO A 112 4.64 43.66 -23.51
N ASP A 113 4.45 44.45 -24.57
CA ASP A 113 4.27 45.90 -24.45
C ASP A 113 2.85 46.27 -23.95
N THR A 114 1.92 45.30 -23.97
CA THR A 114 0.54 45.39 -23.45
C THR A 114 0.12 44.10 -22.74
N PRO A 115 -0.74 44.13 -21.71
CA PRO A 115 -1.14 42.92 -20.98
C PRO A 115 -1.79 41.88 -21.91
N MET A 116 -1.14 40.73 -22.07
CA MET A 116 -1.63 39.61 -22.86
C MET A 116 -1.85 38.39 -21.96
N ALA A 117 -3.01 37.73 -22.10
CA ALA A 117 -3.26 36.46 -21.44
C ALA A 117 -2.61 35.31 -22.23
N VAL A 118 -1.85 34.46 -21.55
CA VAL A 118 -1.26 33.25 -22.12
C VAL A 118 -1.98 32.04 -21.54
N SER A 119 -2.49 31.17 -22.41
CA SER A 119 -3.11 29.91 -22.00
C SER A 119 -2.07 28.79 -22.01
N LEU A 120 -1.85 28.17 -20.84
CA LEU A 120 -1.04 26.96 -20.71
C LEU A 120 -1.96 25.76 -20.49
N LEU A 121 -1.70 24.69 -21.24
CA LEU A 121 -2.46 23.46 -21.10
C LEU A 121 -1.73 22.50 -20.14
N LEU A 122 -2.41 22.18 -19.05
CA LEU A 122 -1.97 21.21 -18.05
C LEU A 122 -2.73 19.91 -18.27
N GLU A 123 -2.02 18.80 -18.19
CA GLU A 123 -2.60 17.46 -18.16
C GLU A 123 -2.48 16.90 -16.75
N ARG A 124 -3.59 16.37 -16.23
CA ARG A 124 -3.63 15.63 -14.97
C ARG A 124 -3.95 14.16 -15.27
N THR A 125 -3.05 13.26 -14.91
CA THR A 125 -3.23 11.80 -15.06
C THR A 125 -3.32 11.13 -13.68
N GLY A 126 -4.16 10.09 -13.52
CA GLY A 126 -4.39 9.37 -12.25
C GLY A 126 -5.77 9.61 -11.63
N ARG A 127 -6.03 9.05 -10.44
CA ARG A 127 -7.35 9.15 -9.77
C ARG A 127 -7.65 10.59 -9.31
N LEU A 128 -8.82 11.10 -9.69
CA LEU A 128 -9.31 12.44 -9.30
C LEU A 128 -10.01 12.39 -7.93
N LEU A 129 -9.27 12.14 -6.85
CA LEU A 129 -9.80 12.34 -5.49
C LEU A 129 -9.48 13.75 -4.99
N GLY A 130 -10.53 14.52 -4.67
CA GLY A 130 -10.45 15.85 -4.08
C GLY A 130 -10.42 17.03 -5.06
N GLU A 131 -10.92 18.18 -4.60
CA GLU A 131 -10.74 19.46 -5.28
C GLU A 131 -9.27 19.87 -5.16
N THR A 132 -8.51 19.72 -6.25
CA THR A 132 -7.16 20.28 -6.34
C THR A 132 -7.28 21.67 -6.97
N GLN A 133 -7.03 22.72 -6.19
CA GLN A 133 -6.87 24.06 -6.74
C GLN A 133 -5.58 24.11 -7.55
N VAL A 134 -5.70 24.11 -8.88
CA VAL A 134 -4.67 24.68 -9.74
C VAL A 134 -4.83 26.19 -9.64
N GLY A 135 -3.74 26.91 -9.37
CA GLY A 135 -3.74 28.33 -8.99
C GLY A 135 -4.55 29.27 -9.92
N PRO A 136 -4.80 30.51 -9.48
CA PRO A 136 -5.72 31.43 -10.13
C PRO A 136 -5.33 31.67 -11.60
N GLY A 137 -6.16 31.17 -12.52
CA GLY A 137 -5.97 31.30 -13.98
C GLY A 137 -6.24 30.02 -14.79
N CYS A 138 -6.33 28.85 -14.15
CA CYS A 138 -6.60 27.59 -14.85
C CYS A 138 -8.12 27.35 -15.00
N GLN A 139 -8.65 27.41 -16.23
CA GLN A 139 -10.02 26.95 -16.50
C GLN A 139 -10.05 25.41 -16.60
N ARG A 140 -11.02 24.79 -15.91
CA ARG A 140 -11.33 23.36 -16.01
C ARG A 140 -11.64 23.01 -17.47
N LEU A 141 -10.97 22.01 -18.02
CA LEU A 141 -11.51 21.24 -19.14
C LEU A 141 -11.94 19.88 -18.58
N ASN A 142 -13.25 19.60 -18.66
CA ASN A 142 -13.80 18.30 -18.33
C ASN A 142 -13.20 17.25 -19.27
N ALA A 143 -12.72 16.12 -18.73
CA ALA A 143 -12.32 14.97 -19.52
C ALA A 143 -13.56 14.41 -20.25
N PHE A 144 -13.42 14.15 -21.56
CA PHE A 144 -14.41 13.43 -22.34
C PHE A 144 -14.47 11.96 -21.93
N GLN A 145 -15.66 11.37 -22.07
CA GLN A 145 -16.01 9.96 -21.81
C GLN A 145 -15.06 8.97 -22.48
#